data_AF-A0A6V7LZ13-F1
#
_entry.id   AF-A0A6V7LZ13-F1
#
_cell.length_a   1.000
_cell.length_b   1.000
_cell.length_c   1.000
_cell.angle_alpha   90.00
_cell.angle_beta   90.00
_cell.angle_gamma   90.00
#
_symmetry.space_group_name_H-M   'P 1'
#
loop_
_entity.id
_entity.type
_entity.pdbx_description
1 polymer ?
#
loop_
_entity_poly.entity_id
_entity_poly.type
_entity_poly.pdbx_seq_one_letter_code
_entity_poly.pdbx_strand_id
1 'polypeptide(L)'
;KVGLISATIYPIVRGVNNDPETTLGVERFYTFMVDWLLHPIFSTTGDYPEMMKNRVKAKSIAQGFTRSRLPELSKEDIELVKDSADFLGINFYQGFPVEKYIAAEDEISYYDDIGMTWSYQFDDRLFERK
;
A
#
# COMPACT_ATOMS: atom_id res chain seq x y z
N LYS A 1 -17.52 -5.79 21.90
CA LYS A 1 -16.98 -5.12 20.71
C LYS A 1 -15.91 -6.01 20.11
N VAL A 2 -15.96 -6.27 18.80
CA VAL A 2 -14.99 -7.03 18.02
C VAL A 2 -14.34 -6.07 17.04
N GLY A 3 -13.02 -6.09 16.91
CA GLY A 3 -12.30 -5.15 16.06
C GLY A 3 -11.04 -5.75 15.46
N LEU A 4 -10.42 -4.99 14.57
CA LEU A 4 -9.17 -5.33 13.92
C LEU A 4 -8.04 -4.49 14.51
N ILE A 5 -6.91 -5.12 14.83
CA ILE A 5 -5.66 -4.39 15.13
C ILE A 5 -4.77 -4.51 13.89
N SER A 6 -4.43 -3.37 13.28
CA SER A 6 -3.53 -3.31 12.14
C SER A 6 -2.19 -2.69 12.54
N ALA A 7 -1.10 -3.32 12.12
CA ALA A 7 0.22 -2.73 12.21
C ALA A 7 0.36 -1.70 11.08
N THR A 8 0.48 -0.42 11.43
CA THR A 8 0.57 0.65 10.43
C THR A 8 2.01 0.95 10.10
N ILE A 9 2.33 0.88 8.81
CA ILE A 9 3.62 1.32 8.27
C ILE A 9 3.43 2.73 7.74
N TYR A 10 4.18 3.69 8.31
CA TYR A 10 4.13 5.08 7.87
C TYR A 10 5.34 5.40 6.98
N PRO A 11 5.15 5.74 5.70
CA PRO A 11 6.25 6.06 4.80
C PRO A 11 6.82 7.45 5.10
N ILE A 12 8.16 7.55 5.16
CA ILE A 12 8.91 8.79 5.30
C ILE A 12 9.56 9.09 3.95
N VAL A 13 9.23 10.24 3.35
CA VAL A 13 9.82 10.68 2.08
C VAL A 13 11.14 11.39 2.36
N ARG A 14 12.25 10.90 1.78
CA ARG A 14 13.56 11.56 1.85
C ARG A 14 13.79 12.43 0.61
N GLY A 15 14.24 13.66 0.81
CA GLY A 15 14.60 14.58 -0.27
C GLY A 15 13.37 15.20 -0.93
N VAL A 16 12.91 16.33 -0.38
CA VAL A 16 11.76 17.06 -0.89
C VAL A 16 12.16 17.90 -2.09
N ASN A 17 12.26 17.25 -3.25
CA ASN A 17 11.80 17.89 -4.46
C ASN A 17 10.36 17.38 -4.60
N ASN A 18 9.36 18.27 -4.60
CA ASN A 18 7.93 17.95 -4.74
C ASN A 18 7.61 17.33 -6.11
N ASP A 19 8.29 16.25 -6.48
CA ASP A 19 8.08 15.46 -7.68
C ASP A 19 6.72 14.74 -7.52
N PRO A 20 5.74 15.03 -8.40
CA PRO A 20 4.43 14.42 -8.32
C PRO A 20 4.48 12.89 -8.35
N GLU A 21 5.43 12.30 -9.08
CA GLU A 21 5.57 10.84 -9.16
C GLU A 21 6.03 10.23 -7.83
N THR A 22 6.91 10.92 -7.10
CA THR A 22 7.34 10.48 -5.77
C THR A 22 6.19 10.56 -4.77
N THR A 23 5.37 11.62 -4.83
CA THR A 23 4.18 11.77 -3.96
C THR A 23 3.17 10.66 -4.23
N LEU A 24 2.82 10.43 -5.50
CA LEU A 24 1.92 9.35 -5.88
C LEU A 24 2.48 7.97 -5.53
N GLY A 25 3.80 7.77 -5.66
CA GLY A 25 4.47 6.54 -5.22
C GLY A 25 4.29 6.27 -3.73
N VAL A 26 4.38 7.31 -2.89
CA VAL A 26 4.17 7.21 -1.45
C VAL A 26 2.73 6.87 -1.10
N GLU A 27 1.76 7.49 -1.78
CA GLU A 27 0.34 7.14 -1.63
C GLU A 27 0.06 5.69 -2.06
N ARG A 28 0.64 5.25 -3.18
CA ARG A 28 0.57 3.84 -3.61
C ARG A 28 1.18 2.91 -2.57
N PHE A 29 2.34 3.26 -2.01
CA PHE A 29 2.98 2.47 -0.97
C PHE A 29 2.07 2.32 0.25
N TYR A 30 1.50 3.42 0.74
CA TYR A 30 0.58 3.37 1.89
C TYR A 30 -0.68 2.54 1.57
N THR A 31 -1.23 2.71 0.35
CA THR A 31 -2.39 1.95 -0.13
C THR A 31 -2.13 0.45 -0.08
N PHE A 32 -0.98 0.02 -0.61
CA PHE A 32 -0.63 -1.39 -0.67
C PHE A 32 -0.25 -1.94 0.70
N MET A 33 0.44 -1.19 1.55
CA MET A 33 0.89 -1.71 2.85
C MET A 33 -0.22 -1.73 3.91
N VAL A 34 -1.17 -0.80 3.85
CA VAL A 34 -2.17 -0.58 4.91
C VAL A 34 -3.59 -0.63 4.36
N ASP A 35 -3.92 0.22 3.39
CA ASP A 35 -5.32 0.41 3.01
C ASP A 35 -5.94 -0.79 2.30
N TRP A 36 -5.15 -1.64 1.64
CA TRP A 36 -5.67 -2.84 0.97
C TRP A 36 -6.47 -3.75 1.91
N LEU A 37 -6.09 -3.81 3.19
CA LEU A 37 -6.77 -4.59 4.22
C LEU A 37 -7.88 -3.79 4.91
N LEU A 38 -7.65 -2.49 5.12
CA LEU A 38 -8.59 -1.64 5.86
C LEU A 38 -9.78 -1.19 5.01
N HIS A 39 -9.56 -0.92 3.73
CA HIS A 39 -10.57 -0.38 2.83
C HIS A 39 -11.77 -1.33 2.65
N PRO A 40 -11.60 -2.66 2.50
CA PRO A 40 -12.74 -3.58 2.46
C PRO A 40 -13.63 -3.53 3.70
N ILE A 41 -13.07 -3.22 4.88
CA ILE A 41 -13.77 -3.27 6.16
C ILE A 41 -14.36 -1.89 6.54
N PHE A 42 -13.57 -0.82 6.41
CA PHE A 42 -13.89 0.48 6.99
C PHE A 42 -14.25 1.58 5.97
N SER A 43 -14.13 1.32 4.67
CA SER A 43 -14.53 2.30 3.65
C SER A 43 -16.03 2.28 3.40
N THR A 44 -16.57 3.39 2.90
CA THR A 44 -18.00 3.48 2.54
C THR A 44 -18.39 2.56 1.39
N THR A 45 -17.44 2.22 0.51
CA THR A 45 -17.69 1.35 -0.65
C THR A 45 -17.41 -0.12 -0.37
N GLY A 46 -16.61 -0.43 0.66
CA GLY A 46 -15.95 -1.72 0.77
C GLY A 46 -14.96 -1.95 -0.40
N ASP A 47 -14.66 -3.22 -0.66
CA ASP A 47 -13.75 -3.68 -1.71
C ASP A 47 -12.28 -3.23 -1.54
N TYR A 48 -11.39 -3.71 -2.41
CA TYR A 48 -10.01 -3.20 -2.48
C TYR A 48 -9.97 -1.74 -2.96
N PRO A 49 -8.95 -0.96 -2.54
CA PRO A 49 -8.74 0.39 -3.04
C PRO A 49 -8.65 0.44 -4.57
N GLU A 50 -9.32 1.42 -5.19
CA GLU A 50 -9.38 1.58 -6.64
C GLU A 50 -7.98 1.78 -7.26
N MET A 51 -7.09 2.50 -6.55
CA MET A 51 -5.69 2.66 -6.94
C MET A 51 -4.97 1.31 -7.06
N MET A 52 -5.17 0.40 -6.09
CA MET A 52 -4.57 -0.92 -6.11
C MET A 52 -5.11 -1.78 -7.25
N LYS A 53 -6.44 -1.81 -7.44
CA LYS A 53 -7.09 -2.55 -8.52
C LYS A 53 -6.57 -2.13 -9.90
N ASN A 54 -6.55 -0.83 -10.16
CA ASN A 54 -6.08 -0.29 -11.43
C ASN A 54 -4.59 -0.54 -11.67
N ARG A 55 -3.77 -0.39 -10.62
CA ARG A 55 -2.33 -0.59 -10.69
C ARG A 55 -1.96 -2.04 -10.99
N VAL A 56 -2.51 -3.00 -10.24
CA VAL A 56 -2.25 -4.43 -10.46
C VAL A 56 -2.80 -4.89 -11.82
N LYS A 57 -3.97 -4.39 -12.24
CA LYS A 57 -4.52 -4.70 -13.57
C LYS A 57 -3.60 -4.23 -14.69
N ALA A 58 -3.14 -2.98 -14.64
CA ALA A 58 -2.23 -2.43 -15.65
C ALA A 58 -0.90 -3.20 -15.70
N LYS A 59 -0.33 -3.54 -14.54
CA LYS A 59 0.89 -4.35 -14.44
C LYS A 59 0.69 -5.77 -14.98
N SER A 60 -0.42 -6.41 -14.64
CA SER A 60 -0.77 -7.74 -15.14
C SER A 60 -0.84 -7.76 -16.66
N ILE A 61 -1.49 -6.77 -17.29
CA ILE A 61 -1.56 -6.67 -18.75
C ILE A 61 -0.15 -6.47 -19.36
N ALA A 62 0.66 -5.59 -18.77
CA ALA A 62 2.03 -5.34 -19.24
C ALA A 62 2.93 -6.59 -19.14
N GLN A 63 2.69 -7.44 -18.13
CA GLN A 63 3.38 -8.71 -17.92
C GLN A 63 2.80 -9.87 -18.77
N GLY A 64 1.85 -9.59 -19.67
CA GLY A 64 1.28 -10.59 -20.58
C GLY A 64 0.12 -11.41 -20.02
N PHE A 65 -0.43 -11.06 -18.85
CA PHE A 65 -1.63 -11.71 -18.33
C PHE A 65 -2.90 -11.20 -19.06
N THR A 66 -3.83 -12.11 -19.31
CA THR A 66 -5.13 -11.79 -19.93
C THR A 66 -6.11 -11.11 -18.99
N ARG A 67 -5.84 -11.12 -17.67
CA ARG A 67 -6.66 -10.52 -16.61
C ARG A 67 -5.79 -10.04 -15.45
N SER A 68 -6.39 -9.26 -14.55
CA SER A 68 -5.72 -8.85 -13.31
C SER A 68 -5.27 -10.06 -12.48
N ARG A 69 -4.08 -9.98 -11.88
CA ARG A 69 -3.60 -10.92 -10.86
C ARG A 69 -4.31 -10.72 -9.51
N LEU A 70 -4.85 -9.53 -9.25
CA LEU A 70 -5.63 -9.24 -8.04
C LEU A 70 -7.02 -9.89 -8.15
N PRO A 71 -7.42 -10.76 -7.22
CA PRO A 71 -8.77 -11.31 -7.18
C PRO A 71 -9.82 -10.21 -7.05
N GLU A 72 -10.95 -10.37 -7.73
CA GLU A 72 -12.11 -9.49 -7.58
C GLU A 72 -13.00 -10.03 -6.46
N LEU A 73 -13.44 -9.16 -5.55
CA LEU A 73 -14.44 -9.51 -4.56
C LEU A 73 -15.82 -9.49 -5.21
N SER A 74 -16.63 -10.51 -4.95
CA SER A 74 -18.03 -10.51 -5.36
C SER A 74 -18.82 -9.47 -4.56
N LYS A 75 -20.04 -9.16 -5.01
CA LYS A 75 -20.90 -8.24 -4.24
C LYS A 75 -21.21 -8.81 -2.86
N GLU A 76 -21.45 -10.12 -2.81
CA GLU A 76 -21.72 -10.87 -1.60
C GLU A 76 -20.51 -10.83 -0.65
N ASP A 77 -19.28 -10.97 -1.16
CA ASP A 77 -18.06 -10.86 -0.35
C ASP A 77 -17.86 -9.45 0.19
N ILE A 78 -18.13 -8.42 -0.62
CA ILE A 78 -18.02 -7.02 -0.20
C ILE A 78 -19.03 -6.72 0.91
N GLU A 79 -20.29 -7.13 0.74
CA GLU A 79 -21.33 -6.96 1.75
C GLU A 79 -21.03 -7.72 3.05
N LEU A 80 -20.38 -8.89 2.95
CA LEU A 80 -19.99 -9.69 4.11
C LEU A 80 -18.86 -9.05 4.92
N VAL A 81 -17.86 -8.45 4.25
CA VAL A 81 -16.64 -7.93 4.90
C VAL A 81 -16.79 -6.48 5.36
N LYS A 82 -17.56 -5.68 4.62
CA LYS A 82 -17.78 -4.27 4.96
C LYS A 82 -18.45 -4.13 6.32
N ASP A 83 -17.98 -3.17 7.11
CA ASP A 83 -18.47 -2.86 8.46
C ASP A 83 -18.39 -4.04 9.46
N SER A 84 -17.56 -5.06 9.18
CA SER A 84 -17.41 -6.27 10.01
C SER A 84 -16.60 -6.05 11.31
N ALA A 85 -16.18 -4.83 11.60
CA ALA A 85 -15.40 -4.47 12.80
C ALA A 85 -15.96 -3.22 13.49
N ASP A 86 -16.15 -3.31 14.81
CA ASP A 86 -16.64 -2.21 15.66
C ASP A 86 -15.57 -1.12 15.88
N PHE A 87 -14.29 -1.46 15.75
CA PHE A 87 -13.18 -0.54 15.94
C PHE A 87 -11.93 -0.98 15.16
N LEU A 88 -11.10 0.03 14.85
CA LEU A 88 -9.74 -0.14 14.35
C LEU A 88 -8.74 0.20 15.47
N GLY A 89 -7.97 -0.79 15.89
CA GLY A 89 -6.77 -0.58 16.68
C GLY A 89 -5.56 -0.35 15.78
N ILE A 90 -4.75 0.64 16.10
CA ILE A 90 -3.51 0.94 15.36
C ILE A 90 -2.34 0.53 16.24
N ASN A 91 -1.52 -0.40 15.74
CA ASN A 91 -0.23 -0.69 16.31
C ASN A 91 0.84 0.04 15.49
N PHE A 92 1.44 1.08 16.08
CA PHE A 92 2.42 1.93 15.43
C PHE A 92 3.71 1.99 16.25
N TYR A 93 4.83 1.71 15.59
CA TYR A 93 6.16 1.72 16.22
C TYR A 93 7.03 2.85 15.69
N GLN A 94 7.12 2.98 14.37
CA GLN A 94 7.96 3.98 13.70
C GLN A 94 7.55 4.14 12.23
N GLY A 95 7.96 5.26 11.62
CA GLY A 95 7.94 5.41 10.17
C GLY A 95 9.20 4.85 9.52
N PHE A 96 9.11 4.51 8.23
CA PHE A 96 10.21 3.96 7.45
C PHE A 96 10.49 4.84 6.23
N PRO A 97 11.77 5.16 5.93
CA PRO A 97 12.12 5.75 4.65
C PRO A 97 11.63 4.89 3.49
N VAL A 98 11.07 5.53 2.46
CA VAL A 98 10.71 4.86 1.21
C VAL A 98 11.48 5.43 0.03
N GLU A 99 11.79 4.56 -0.91
CA GLU A 99 12.52 4.89 -2.14
C GLU A 99 11.91 4.19 -3.35
N LYS A 100 12.23 4.69 -4.55
CA LYS A 100 11.75 4.12 -5.81
C LYS A 100 12.27 2.69 -5.96
N TYR A 101 11.38 1.76 -6.27
CA TYR A 101 11.75 0.39 -6.57
C TYR A 101 12.00 0.24 -8.08
N ILE A 102 13.17 -0.25 -8.45
CA ILE A 102 13.54 -0.54 -9.85
C ILE A 102 13.42 -2.04 -10.03
N ALA A 103 12.32 -2.47 -10.65
CA ALA A 103 12.07 -3.86 -10.96
C ALA A 103 12.90 -4.31 -12.16
N ALA A 104 13.24 -5.59 -12.21
CA ALA A 104 13.80 -6.21 -13.42
C ALA A 104 12.74 -6.27 -14.54
N GLU A 105 13.21 -6.36 -15.79
CA GLU A 105 12.32 -6.59 -16.93
C GLU A 105 11.55 -7.91 -16.73
N ASP A 106 10.23 -7.87 -16.94
CA ASP A 106 9.27 -8.96 -16.68
C ASP A 106 9.12 -9.42 -15.22
N GLU A 107 9.64 -8.67 -14.25
CA GLU A 107 9.45 -9.02 -12.84
C GLU A 107 7.98 -8.96 -12.44
N ILE A 108 7.49 -10.05 -11.84
CA ILE A 108 6.17 -10.13 -11.23
C ILE A 108 6.38 -10.10 -9.72
N SER A 109 6.27 -8.92 -9.12
CA SER A 109 6.40 -8.78 -7.67
C SER A 109 5.46 -7.73 -7.11
N TYR A 110 5.20 -7.88 -5.82
CA TYR A 110 4.38 -6.94 -5.06
C TYR A 110 5.00 -5.53 -5.03
N TYR A 111 6.32 -5.42 -4.93
CA TYR A 111 7.02 -4.13 -4.95
C TYR A 111 7.07 -3.51 -6.34
N ASP A 112 7.09 -4.30 -7.41
CA ASP A 112 6.91 -3.78 -8.77
C ASP A 112 5.51 -3.18 -8.98
N ASP A 113 4.48 -3.83 -8.43
CA ASP A 113 3.12 -3.30 -8.43
C ASP A 113 3.06 -1.95 -7.68
N ILE A 114 3.76 -1.80 -6.56
CA ILE A 114 3.83 -0.53 -5.81
C ILE A 114 4.67 0.54 -6.57
N GLY A 115 5.83 0.14 -7.09
CA GLY A 115 6.87 1.03 -7.60
C GLY A 115 7.74 1.69 -6.51
N MET A 116 7.60 1.27 -5.25
CA MET A 116 8.35 1.79 -4.11
C MET A 116 8.70 0.64 -3.15
N THR A 117 9.77 0.81 -2.39
CA THR A 117 10.18 -0.11 -1.32
C THR A 117 10.59 0.67 -0.07
N TRP A 118 10.51 0.03 1.09
CA TRP A 118 11.10 0.54 2.33
C TRP A 118 12.63 0.36 2.34
N SER A 119 13.35 1.27 3.00
CA SER A 119 14.78 1.11 3.26
C SER A 119 15.09 1.17 4.76
N TYR A 120 15.92 0.23 5.23
CA TYR A 120 16.35 0.12 6.63
C TYR A 120 17.46 1.10 7.01
N GLN A 121 17.99 1.86 6.05
CA GLN A 121 18.99 2.88 6.33
C GLN A 121 18.32 4.04 7.06
N PHE A 122 18.12 3.95 8.37
CA PHE A 122 17.97 5.14 9.21
C PHE A 122 19.32 5.88 9.15
N ASP A 123 19.33 7.11 8.64
CA ASP A 123 20.55 7.90 8.66
C ASP A 123 20.75 8.37 10.10
N ASP A 124 21.60 7.66 10.85
CA ASP A 124 21.90 7.93 12.26
C ASP A 124 22.41 9.36 12.50
N ARG A 125 22.90 10.04 11.45
CA ARG A 125 23.36 11.45 11.49
C ARG A 125 22.24 12.44 11.82
N LEU A 126 20.97 12.03 11.75
CA LEU A 126 19.83 12.87 12.16
C LEU A 126 19.71 13.03 13.68
N PHE A 127 20.30 12.11 14.47
CA PHE A 127 20.35 12.21 15.93
C PHE A 127 21.63 12.85 16.45
N GLU A 128 22.60 13.10 15.57
CA GLU A 128 23.88 13.75 15.90
C GLU A 128 23.81 15.29 15.84
N ARG A 129 22.68 15.87 15.43
CA ARG A 129 22.42 17.30 15.64
C ARG A 129 21.95 17.54 17.08
N LYS A 130 22.91 17.56 18.01
CA LYS A 130 22.79 18.25 19.30
C LYS A 130 23.73 19.45 19.34
#